data_AF-A0A2G9V3P2-F1
#
_entry.id   AF-A0A2G9V3P2-F1
#
_cell.length_a   1.000
_cell.length_b   1.000
_cell.length_c   1.000
_cell.angle_alpha   90.00
_cell.angle_beta   90.00
_cell.angle_gamma   90.00
#
_symmetry.space_group_name_H-M   'P 1'
#
loop_
_entity.id
_entity.type
_entity.pdbx_description
1 polymer ?
#
loop_
_entity_poly.entity_id
_entity_poly.type
_entity_poly.pdbx_seq_one_letter_code
_entity_poly.pdbx_strand_id
1 'polypeptide(L)'
;MADGVAEGEDQQALLVRLLELFVQLGIEGRRVGEKVSKSTVKLTIVALSTSTNSYKMSTSAGNLGVLMPKIATLLKRMSPISQPSTKLRNLFRDFWFYCTVLGFDVEYSGLWPEDWYNAVCVIATKSPVLIAQENLRSELIDNAAIKGDTISPNELQEFRNTVCGVLNHQAEVVPIVNRMDFAQCTYLLSVLRMEKMRVIHAEHKEALHEFFKYLEDKTIRKDKGGMWMCLLAGASIVFEAYLENYKKVRRCADACLSRLVDKFPYLLWSGRVLTTALRLLQALQLNLVQDPTCSESTFTMKGLPWSIQLQDSIEGRTMVVKDFSQRCEQILQEAMKWAPSITHSHLLEYVSTFGAPTDTSLRLAMDAVTNAGSENTSMYLSSLHMRSMYLGQVKGVLASRAADEDETPECNLVKRLERDLEVAIASGSRDELQNAIMLLSALFVTLKDVNDRILSVLVRCPLRSFDESTMQLCILSWNWLLAARTDIQNIFLREMCCAWTESCRQGLGIYERMTPSPSPLCEQLKSPPKPPHYRPHALWLDFIAERVDVAKYSSREQLDILETMFAQSLSLVVGSGPVAIAPSPALSTPLFEQHGKVEDL
;
A
#
# COMPACT_ATOMS: atom_id res chain seq x y z
N MET A 1 27.29 -24.37 18.29
CA MET A 1 28.41 -23.55 18.81
C MET A 1 28.14 -22.05 18.72
N ALA A 2 27.32 -21.55 17.78
CA ALA A 2 27.03 -20.11 17.67
C ALA A 2 25.89 -19.61 18.60
N ASP A 3 25.00 -20.50 19.05
CA ASP A 3 23.80 -20.11 19.81
C ASP A 3 24.04 -19.76 21.28
N GLY A 4 25.24 -19.98 21.81
CA GLY A 4 25.55 -19.85 23.25
C GLY A 4 26.60 -18.79 23.63
N VAL A 5 26.97 -17.89 22.73
CA VAL A 5 28.07 -16.92 22.96
C VAL A 5 27.54 -15.60 23.53
N ALA A 6 28.14 -15.13 24.63
CA ALA A 6 27.86 -13.84 25.27
C ALA A 6 28.29 -12.65 24.38
N GLU A 7 27.68 -11.47 24.57
CA GLU A 7 27.81 -10.33 23.66
C GLU A 7 29.20 -9.67 23.65
N GLY A 8 29.63 -9.19 22.48
CA GLY A 8 30.82 -8.31 22.33
C GLY A 8 32.13 -9.04 22.00
N GLU A 9 33.01 -9.17 23.00
CA GLU A 9 34.38 -9.67 22.80
C GLU A 9 34.43 -11.14 22.36
N ASP A 10 33.56 -11.98 22.92
CA ASP A 10 33.50 -13.40 22.59
C ASP A 10 33.02 -13.65 21.14
N GLN A 11 32.14 -12.78 20.62
CA GLN A 11 31.67 -12.84 19.23
C GLN A 11 32.79 -12.47 18.25
N GLN A 12 33.58 -11.43 18.54
CA GLN A 12 34.73 -11.04 17.74
C GLN A 12 35.83 -12.13 17.76
N ALA A 13 36.10 -12.72 18.93
CA ALA A 13 37.06 -13.82 19.06
C ALA A 13 36.60 -15.07 18.28
N LEU A 14 35.31 -15.41 18.35
CA LEU A 14 34.75 -16.53 17.58
C LEU A 14 34.79 -16.26 16.07
N LEU A 15 34.48 -15.03 15.64
CA LEU A 15 34.55 -14.64 14.23
C LEU A 15 35.96 -14.81 13.68
N VAL A 16 36.97 -14.32 14.41
CA VAL A 16 38.39 -14.50 14.04
C VAL A 16 38.73 -15.98 13.90
N ARG A 17 38.33 -16.83 14.87
CA ARG A 17 38.60 -18.27 14.82
C ARG A 17 37.92 -18.97 13.63
N LEU A 18 36.67 -18.62 13.33
CA LEU A 18 35.94 -19.20 12.20
C LEU A 18 36.55 -18.80 10.85
N LEU A 19 36.96 -17.53 10.71
CA LEU A 19 37.64 -17.06 9.50
C LEU A 19 39.05 -17.65 9.38
N GLU A 20 39.80 -17.78 10.48
CA GLU A 20 41.09 -18.47 10.49
C GLU A 20 40.95 -19.92 10.05
N LEU A 21 39.96 -20.64 10.57
CA LEU A 21 39.69 -22.02 10.17
C LEU A 21 39.35 -22.10 8.68
N PHE A 22 38.52 -21.17 8.18
CA PHE A 22 38.19 -21.08 6.76
C PHE A 22 39.45 -20.88 5.90
N VAL A 23 40.30 -19.91 6.24
CA VAL A 23 41.53 -19.61 5.49
C VAL A 23 42.53 -20.78 5.59
N GLN A 24 42.69 -21.40 6.75
CA GLN A 24 43.56 -22.56 6.95
C GLN A 24 43.13 -23.76 6.09
N LEU A 25 41.83 -24.06 6.04
CA LEU A 25 41.29 -25.10 5.16
C LEU A 25 41.54 -24.78 3.68
N GLY A 26 41.45 -23.51 3.29
CA GLY A 26 41.76 -23.05 1.94
C GLY A 26 43.24 -23.23 1.55
N ILE A 27 44.15 -22.97 2.50
CA ILE A 27 45.60 -23.17 2.30
C ILE A 27 45.94 -24.66 2.24
N GLU A 28 45.36 -25.48 3.12
CA GLU A 28 45.62 -26.92 3.17
C GLU A 28 45.09 -27.64 1.92
N GLY A 29 43.90 -27.24 1.43
CA GLY A 29 43.39 -27.73 0.14
C GLY A 29 44.36 -27.49 -1.02
N ARG A 30 45.09 -26.36 -1.01
CA ARG A 30 46.11 -26.04 -2.02
C ARG A 30 47.41 -26.87 -1.84
N ARG A 31 47.82 -27.18 -0.60
CA ARG A 31 49.03 -27.97 -0.30
C ARG A 31 48.92 -29.44 -0.67
N VAL A 32 47.73 -30.04 -0.53
CA VAL A 32 47.46 -31.46 -0.83
C VAL A 32 47.49 -31.76 -2.34
N GLY A 33 47.84 -30.78 -3.18
CA GLY A 33 48.04 -31.01 -4.61
C GLY A 33 46.73 -31.13 -5.40
N GLU A 34 45.58 -30.81 -4.79
CA GLU A 34 44.43 -30.31 -5.53
C GLU A 34 44.87 -28.96 -6.11
N LYS A 35 45.57 -29.02 -7.26
CA LYS A 35 45.81 -27.86 -8.11
C LYS A 35 44.49 -27.09 -8.16
N VAL A 36 44.54 -25.76 -8.21
CA VAL A 36 43.46 -24.98 -8.82
C VAL A 36 43.39 -25.51 -10.26
N SER A 37 42.73 -26.64 -10.42
CA SER A 37 42.87 -27.52 -11.56
C SER A 37 42.04 -26.90 -12.66
N LYS A 38 42.18 -27.42 -13.88
CA LYS A 38 41.34 -27.09 -15.05
C LYS A 38 39.82 -27.08 -14.77
N SER A 39 39.38 -27.56 -13.60
CA SER A 39 38.02 -27.52 -13.06
C SER A 39 37.66 -26.25 -12.28
N THR A 40 38.58 -25.57 -11.57
CA THR A 40 38.24 -24.50 -10.61
C THR A 40 38.03 -23.14 -11.27
N VAL A 41 38.86 -22.74 -12.24
CA VAL A 41 38.60 -21.54 -13.05
C VAL A 41 37.40 -21.78 -13.98
N LYS A 42 37.27 -23.01 -14.49
CA LYS A 42 36.06 -23.46 -15.19
C LYS A 42 34.80 -23.42 -14.33
N LEU A 43 34.86 -23.55 -13.00
CA LEU A 43 33.66 -23.45 -12.14
C LEU A 43 33.09 -22.02 -12.13
N THR A 44 33.92 -20.98 -12.11
CA THR A 44 33.43 -19.58 -12.24
C THR A 44 32.85 -19.31 -13.63
N ILE A 45 33.36 -19.97 -14.67
CA ILE A 45 32.93 -19.80 -16.08
C ILE A 45 31.73 -20.69 -16.43
N VAL A 46 31.62 -21.88 -15.84
CA VAL A 46 30.48 -22.81 -15.95
C VAL A 46 29.31 -22.33 -15.10
N ALA A 47 29.55 -21.69 -13.95
CA ALA A 47 28.50 -20.96 -13.22
C ALA A 47 27.84 -19.86 -14.07
N LEU A 48 28.55 -19.34 -15.07
CA LEU A 48 28.10 -18.28 -15.98
C LEU A 48 27.61 -18.80 -17.34
N SER A 49 27.83 -20.09 -17.67
CA SER A 49 27.40 -20.71 -18.92
C SER A 49 26.50 -21.91 -18.63
N THR A 50 25.27 -21.88 -19.13
CA THR A 50 24.16 -22.83 -18.88
C THR A 50 24.41 -24.30 -19.27
N SER A 51 25.66 -24.74 -19.48
CA SER A 51 25.97 -26.15 -19.73
C SER A 51 26.10 -26.94 -18.43
N THR A 52 25.02 -27.63 -18.07
CA THR A 52 24.96 -28.65 -17.03
C THR A 52 25.83 -29.86 -17.42
N ASN A 53 27.10 -29.84 -17.05
CA ASN A 53 27.88 -31.06 -16.94
C ASN A 53 28.36 -31.21 -15.49
N SER A 54 28.00 -32.35 -14.90
CA SER A 54 28.35 -32.74 -13.53
C SER A 54 29.87 -32.86 -13.36
N TYR A 55 30.51 -31.80 -12.89
CA TYR A 55 31.92 -31.82 -12.50
C TYR A 55 32.06 -32.38 -11.08
N LYS A 56 33.02 -33.29 -10.88
CA LYS A 56 33.34 -33.83 -9.54
C LYS A 56 33.82 -32.69 -8.65
N MET A 57 33.08 -32.44 -7.58
CA MET A 57 33.33 -31.40 -6.57
C MET A 57 34.62 -31.72 -5.80
N SER A 58 35.46 -30.71 -5.51
CA SER A 58 36.62 -30.93 -4.64
C SER A 58 36.17 -31.02 -3.18
N THR A 59 36.69 -32.01 -2.45
CA THR A 59 36.37 -32.22 -1.03
C THR A 59 36.77 -30.98 -0.20
N SER A 60 37.84 -30.29 -0.61
CA SER A 60 38.33 -29.05 0.00
C SER A 60 37.33 -27.90 -0.07
N ALA A 61 36.72 -27.65 -1.24
CA ALA A 61 35.76 -26.56 -1.41
C ALA A 61 34.44 -26.86 -0.69
N GLY A 62 34.01 -28.13 -0.65
CA GLY A 62 32.88 -28.56 0.18
C GLY A 62 33.08 -28.25 1.67
N ASN A 63 34.28 -28.52 2.20
CA ASN A 63 34.62 -28.24 3.60
C ASN A 63 34.60 -26.74 3.93
N LEU A 64 35.00 -25.89 2.99
CA LEU A 64 34.93 -24.44 3.13
C LEU A 64 33.47 -23.95 3.19
N GLY A 65 32.63 -24.42 2.26
CA GLY A 65 31.23 -24.00 2.15
C GLY A 65 30.41 -24.24 3.42
N VAL A 66 30.66 -25.34 4.13
CA VAL A 66 29.96 -25.69 5.39
C VAL A 66 30.23 -24.67 6.52
N LEU A 67 31.33 -23.92 6.47
CA LEU A 67 31.63 -22.88 7.46
C LEU A 67 30.89 -21.56 7.19
N MET A 68 30.48 -21.29 5.94
CA MET A 68 29.86 -20.01 5.58
C MET A 68 28.54 -19.75 6.34
N PRO A 69 27.59 -20.70 6.43
CA PRO A 69 26.36 -20.47 7.20
C PRO A 69 26.63 -20.18 8.69
N LYS A 70 27.69 -20.77 9.27
CA LYS A 70 28.08 -20.53 10.66
C LYS A 70 28.63 -19.12 10.84
N ILE A 71 29.48 -18.65 9.92
CA ILE A 71 29.99 -17.28 9.91
C ILE A 71 28.83 -16.29 9.71
N ALA A 72 27.93 -16.56 8.77
CA ALA A 72 26.76 -15.73 8.50
C ALA A 72 25.82 -15.61 9.71
N THR A 73 25.56 -16.72 10.40
CA THR A 73 24.71 -16.74 11.61
C THR A 73 25.31 -15.89 12.74
N LEU A 74 26.63 -15.94 12.93
CA LEU A 74 27.32 -15.09 13.88
C LEU A 74 27.24 -13.61 13.48
N LEU A 75 27.55 -13.29 12.22
CA LEU A 75 27.56 -11.93 11.70
C LEU A 75 26.17 -11.26 11.68
N LYS A 76 25.07 -12.02 11.54
CA LYS A 76 23.70 -11.47 11.67
C LYS A 76 23.47 -10.76 12.99
N ARG A 77 24.10 -11.22 14.08
CA ARG A 77 23.96 -10.67 15.43
C ARG A 77 24.92 -9.50 15.70
N MET A 78 25.82 -9.19 14.77
CA MET A 78 26.86 -8.16 14.94
C MET A 78 26.52 -6.90 14.12
N SER A 79 27.06 -5.75 14.54
CA SER A 79 27.06 -4.53 13.72
C SER A 79 28.04 -4.69 12.53
N PRO A 80 27.83 -3.94 11.42
CA PRO A 80 28.80 -3.92 10.32
C PRO A 80 30.20 -3.54 10.79
N ILE A 81 31.22 -4.26 10.32
CA ILE A 81 32.60 -4.10 10.80
C ILE A 81 33.27 -2.97 10.03
N SER A 82 33.27 -1.76 10.59
CA SER A 82 33.87 -0.59 9.93
C SER A 82 35.36 -0.39 10.24
N GLN A 83 35.84 -0.79 11.42
CA GLN A 83 37.23 -0.64 11.85
C GLN A 83 37.85 -1.98 12.26
N PRO A 84 38.18 -2.86 11.31
CA PRO A 84 38.78 -4.15 11.62
C PRO A 84 40.24 -3.98 12.06
N SER A 85 40.69 -4.83 12.98
CA SER A 85 42.12 -5.04 13.24
C SER A 85 42.84 -5.53 11.97
N THR A 86 44.15 -5.30 11.87
CA THR A 86 44.97 -5.76 10.72
C THR A 86 44.75 -7.24 10.42
N LYS A 87 44.69 -8.06 11.48
CA LYS A 87 44.45 -9.50 11.37
C LYS A 87 43.08 -9.82 10.78
N LEU A 88 42.01 -9.21 11.31
CA LEU A 88 40.64 -9.47 10.86
C LEU A 88 40.43 -9.02 9.40
N ARG A 89 41.02 -7.88 9.02
CA ARG A 89 41.00 -7.38 7.64
C ARG A 89 41.62 -8.38 6.67
N ASN A 90 42.80 -8.91 7.00
CA ASN A 90 43.48 -9.89 6.15
C ASN A 90 42.66 -11.18 6.01
N LEU A 91 42.06 -11.66 7.11
CA LEU A 91 41.18 -12.83 7.10
C LEU A 91 39.95 -12.64 6.20
N PHE A 92 39.29 -11.48 6.27
CA PHE A 92 38.16 -11.18 5.38
C PHE A 92 38.61 -11.07 3.92
N ARG A 93 39.75 -10.44 3.64
CA ARG A 93 40.30 -10.36 2.29
C ARG A 93 40.54 -11.76 1.70
N ASP A 94 41.17 -12.64 2.45
CA ASP A 94 41.42 -14.02 2.02
C ASP A 94 40.11 -14.80 1.86
N PHE A 95 39.16 -14.63 2.79
CA PHE A 95 37.81 -15.20 2.68
C PHE A 95 37.13 -14.81 1.36
N TRP A 96 37.13 -13.52 1.01
CA TRP A 96 36.49 -13.02 -0.21
C TRP A 96 37.21 -13.49 -1.47
N PHE A 97 38.54 -13.58 -1.46
CA PHE A 97 39.29 -14.15 -2.58
C PHE A 97 38.93 -15.62 -2.81
N TYR A 98 38.86 -16.43 -1.76
CA TYR A 98 38.39 -17.80 -1.88
C TYR A 98 36.93 -17.88 -2.38
N CYS A 99 36.04 -16.99 -1.90
CA CYS A 99 34.67 -16.93 -2.38
C CYS A 99 34.58 -16.68 -3.89
N THR A 100 35.35 -15.71 -4.39
CA THR A 100 35.34 -15.34 -5.81
C THR A 100 36.02 -16.39 -6.70
N VAL A 101 37.14 -16.97 -6.25
CA VAL A 101 37.86 -17.99 -7.02
C VAL A 101 37.10 -19.32 -7.07
N LEU A 102 36.38 -19.68 -6.00
CA LEU A 102 35.59 -20.92 -5.93
C LEU A 102 34.14 -20.74 -6.40
N GLY A 103 33.71 -19.51 -6.69
CA GLY A 103 32.37 -19.19 -7.20
C GLY A 103 31.25 -19.28 -6.16
N PHE A 104 31.56 -19.12 -4.86
CA PHE A 104 30.56 -19.06 -3.79
C PHE A 104 29.74 -17.76 -3.83
N ASP A 105 30.25 -16.72 -4.49
CA ASP A 105 29.64 -15.40 -4.64
C ASP A 105 28.81 -15.24 -5.94
N VAL A 106 28.44 -16.35 -6.59
CA VAL A 106 27.64 -16.38 -7.83
C VAL A 106 26.26 -16.97 -7.58
N GLU A 107 25.23 -16.16 -7.84
CA GLU A 107 23.82 -16.57 -7.75
C GLU A 107 23.48 -17.62 -8.82
N TYR A 108 22.69 -18.64 -8.47
CA TYR A 108 22.27 -19.74 -9.36
C TYR A 108 23.42 -20.42 -10.13
N SER A 109 24.61 -20.50 -9.53
CA SER A 109 25.75 -21.18 -10.15
C SER A 109 25.45 -22.64 -10.52
N GLY A 110 24.50 -23.29 -9.85
CA GLY A 110 24.20 -24.71 -9.98
C GLY A 110 25.29 -25.63 -9.43
N LEU A 111 26.35 -25.06 -8.84
CA LEU A 111 27.54 -25.76 -8.37
C LEU A 111 27.52 -25.99 -6.87
N TRP A 112 27.00 -25.02 -6.12
CA TRP A 112 26.97 -25.01 -4.67
C TRP A 112 25.52 -24.91 -4.16
N PRO A 113 25.22 -25.44 -2.96
CA PRO A 113 23.93 -25.23 -2.32
C PRO A 113 23.57 -23.74 -2.23
N GLU A 114 22.31 -23.39 -2.52
CA GLU A 114 21.84 -22.00 -2.46
C GLU A 114 22.03 -21.38 -1.07
N ASP A 115 21.93 -22.18 -0.01
CA ASP A 115 22.19 -21.74 1.37
C ASP A 115 23.60 -21.17 1.58
N TRP A 116 24.59 -21.61 0.79
CA TRP A 116 25.95 -21.07 0.88
C TRP A 116 26.04 -19.70 0.25
N TYR A 117 25.41 -19.51 -0.92
CA TYR A 117 25.28 -18.20 -1.54
C TYR A 117 24.52 -17.22 -0.61
N ASN A 118 23.39 -17.66 -0.06
CA ASN A 118 22.62 -16.88 0.91
C ASN A 118 23.46 -16.49 2.15
N ALA A 119 24.31 -17.40 2.62
CA ALA A 119 25.25 -17.11 3.70
C ALA A 119 26.28 -16.05 3.29
N VAL A 120 26.86 -16.14 2.09
CA VAL A 120 27.80 -15.14 1.55
C VAL A 120 27.16 -13.77 1.42
N CYS A 121 25.90 -13.68 0.96
CA CYS A 121 25.14 -12.43 0.91
C CYS A 121 25.03 -11.76 2.29
N VAL A 122 24.72 -12.54 3.32
CA VAL A 122 24.67 -12.05 4.71
C VAL A 122 26.05 -11.57 5.17
N ILE A 123 27.11 -12.33 4.89
CA ILE A 123 28.48 -11.96 5.23
C ILE A 123 28.89 -10.65 4.54
N ALA A 124 28.46 -10.41 3.29
CA ALA A 124 28.71 -9.17 2.54
C ALA A 124 28.18 -7.93 3.27
N THR A 125 27.00 -8.04 3.90
CA THR A 125 26.36 -6.92 4.63
C THR A 125 27.14 -6.46 5.86
N LYS A 126 28.04 -7.29 6.38
CA LYS A 126 28.80 -7.03 7.62
C LYS A 126 30.31 -6.95 7.42
N SER A 127 30.81 -7.39 6.27
CA SER A 127 32.24 -7.43 5.96
C SER A 127 32.83 -6.01 5.88
N PRO A 128 34.08 -5.81 6.30
CA PRO A 128 34.78 -4.54 6.11
C PRO A 128 35.14 -4.29 4.64
N VAL A 129 35.48 -3.05 4.30
CA VAL A 129 36.06 -2.70 3.00
C VAL A 129 37.44 -3.35 2.82
N LEU A 130 37.71 -3.84 1.60
CA LEU A 130 38.92 -4.60 1.26
C LEU A 130 40.11 -3.71 0.87
N ILE A 131 40.28 -2.54 1.48
CA ILE A 131 41.39 -1.62 1.17
C ILE A 131 42.74 -2.11 1.72
N ALA A 132 43.83 -1.80 1.02
CA ALA A 132 45.20 -2.08 1.43
C ALA A 132 45.66 -1.15 2.57
N GLN A 133 46.70 -1.54 3.31
CA GLN A 133 47.28 -0.72 4.37
C GLN A 133 48.36 0.24 3.85
N GLU A 134 49.22 -0.26 2.96
CA GLU A 134 50.35 0.53 2.46
C GLU A 134 50.33 0.64 0.94
N ASN A 135 50.38 -0.50 0.26
CA ASN A 135 50.40 -0.56 -1.20
C ASN A 135 49.65 -1.79 -1.68
N LEU A 136 48.56 -1.54 -2.42
CA LEU A 136 47.71 -2.59 -2.97
C LEU A 136 48.49 -3.61 -3.80
N ARG A 137 49.43 -3.17 -4.63
CA ARG A 137 50.15 -4.07 -5.54
C ARG A 137 51.07 -5.03 -4.80
N SER A 138 51.82 -4.57 -3.80
CA SER A 138 52.69 -5.46 -3.01
C SER A 138 51.86 -6.43 -2.17
N GLU A 139 50.78 -5.96 -1.54
CA GLU A 139 49.91 -6.80 -0.72
C GLU A 139 49.18 -7.88 -1.54
N LEU A 140 48.86 -7.62 -2.81
CA LEU A 140 48.28 -8.63 -3.71
C LEU A 140 49.32 -9.66 -4.17
N ILE A 141 50.57 -9.24 -4.44
CA ILE A 141 51.66 -10.14 -4.83
C ILE A 141 52.02 -11.11 -3.70
N ASP A 142 52.06 -10.61 -2.46
CA ASP A 142 52.46 -11.38 -1.29
C ASP A 142 51.34 -12.29 -0.74
N ASN A 143 50.12 -12.21 -1.28
CA ASN A 143 48.96 -12.92 -0.76
C ASN A 143 48.97 -14.42 -1.13
N ALA A 144 49.07 -15.26 -0.11
CA ALA A 144 49.15 -16.71 -0.23
C ALA A 144 47.89 -17.37 -0.83
N ALA A 145 46.71 -16.74 -0.74
CA ALA A 145 45.46 -17.25 -1.28
C ALA A 145 45.39 -17.14 -2.82
N ILE A 146 46.08 -16.15 -3.41
CA ILE A 146 45.96 -15.80 -4.84
C ILE A 146 47.28 -15.90 -5.63
N LYS A 147 48.36 -16.47 -5.06
CA LYS A 147 49.60 -16.72 -5.83
C LYS A 147 49.29 -17.43 -7.16
N GLY A 148 49.73 -16.81 -8.26
CA GLY A 148 49.33 -17.13 -9.64
C GLY A 148 50.15 -18.21 -10.33
N ASP A 149 51.09 -18.86 -9.63
CA ASP A 149 52.05 -19.82 -10.21
C ASP A 149 51.39 -21.07 -10.84
N THR A 150 50.08 -21.24 -10.66
CA THR A 150 49.32 -22.41 -11.12
C THR A 150 48.32 -22.14 -12.26
N ILE A 151 48.20 -20.91 -12.78
CA ILE A 151 47.10 -20.52 -13.69
C ILE A 151 47.58 -20.40 -15.13
N SER A 152 46.85 -21.00 -16.06
CA SER A 152 47.18 -20.93 -17.49
C SER A 152 46.77 -19.57 -18.12
N PRO A 153 47.43 -19.14 -19.21
CA PRO A 153 47.07 -17.90 -19.89
C PRO A 153 45.61 -17.85 -20.39
N ASN A 154 45.06 -19.00 -20.79
CA ASN A 154 43.66 -19.09 -21.25
C ASN A 154 42.67 -18.86 -20.10
N GLU A 155 42.91 -19.48 -18.94
CA GLU A 155 42.10 -19.32 -17.74
C GLU A 155 42.12 -17.86 -17.23
N LEU A 156 43.29 -17.21 -17.29
CA LEU A 156 43.41 -15.79 -16.97
C LEU A 156 42.58 -14.93 -17.94
N GLN A 157 42.57 -15.25 -19.23
CA GLN A 157 41.77 -14.50 -20.20
C GLN A 157 40.26 -14.66 -19.98
N GLU A 158 39.80 -15.86 -19.64
CA GLU A 158 38.40 -16.09 -19.29
C GLU A 158 37.99 -15.34 -18.01
N PHE A 159 38.89 -15.27 -17.03
CA PHE A 159 38.68 -14.50 -15.81
C PHE A 159 38.60 -12.99 -16.09
N ARG A 160 39.46 -12.46 -16.97
CA ARG A 160 39.38 -11.07 -17.47
C ARG A 160 38.07 -10.80 -18.20
N ASN A 161 37.59 -11.73 -19.02
CA ASN A 161 36.30 -11.61 -19.69
C ASN A 161 35.14 -11.56 -18.69
N THR A 162 35.22 -12.32 -17.59
CA THR A 162 34.22 -12.25 -16.50
C THR A 162 34.21 -10.86 -15.83
N VAL A 163 35.38 -10.30 -15.54
CA VAL A 163 35.51 -8.93 -15.01
C VAL A 163 34.94 -7.90 -15.98
N CYS A 164 35.27 -8.01 -17.27
CA CYS A 164 34.69 -7.15 -18.30
C CYS A 164 33.16 -7.28 -18.37
N GLY A 165 32.62 -8.50 -18.23
CA GLY A 165 31.19 -8.75 -18.17
C GLY A 165 30.49 -8.06 -17.01
N VAL A 166 31.06 -8.13 -15.81
CA VAL A 166 30.55 -7.43 -14.62
C VAL A 166 30.59 -5.91 -14.79
N LEU A 167 31.58 -5.41 -15.53
CA LEU A 167 31.75 -3.98 -15.84
C LEU A 167 31.04 -3.56 -17.14
N ASN A 168 30.09 -4.35 -17.66
CA ASN A 168 29.32 -4.07 -18.87
C ASN A 168 30.19 -3.75 -20.12
N HIS A 169 31.39 -4.34 -20.21
CA HIS A 169 32.31 -4.20 -21.35
C HIS A 169 32.61 -2.74 -21.74
N GLN A 170 32.73 -1.84 -20.76
CA GLN A 170 33.07 -0.43 -21.02
C GLN A 170 34.39 -0.29 -21.79
N ALA A 171 34.36 0.45 -22.91
CA ALA A 171 35.47 0.54 -23.88
C ALA A 171 36.78 1.06 -23.26
N GLU A 172 36.70 1.93 -22.26
CA GLU A 172 37.87 2.51 -21.58
C GLU A 172 38.52 1.54 -20.58
N VAL A 173 37.75 0.59 -20.05
CA VAL A 173 38.18 -0.32 -18.98
C VAL A 173 38.67 -1.66 -19.51
N VAL A 174 38.10 -2.15 -20.61
CA VAL A 174 38.48 -3.42 -21.25
C VAL A 174 40.00 -3.52 -21.53
N PRO A 175 40.70 -2.49 -22.07
CA PRO A 175 42.15 -2.54 -22.28
C PRO A 175 42.94 -2.61 -20.96
N ILE A 176 42.42 -2.02 -19.88
CA ILE A 176 43.04 -2.02 -18.56
C ILE A 176 42.93 -3.43 -17.96
N VAL A 177 41.72 -4.01 -17.94
CA VAL A 177 41.46 -5.35 -17.42
C VAL A 177 42.29 -6.41 -18.17
N ASN A 178 42.44 -6.28 -19.48
CA ASN A 178 43.25 -7.21 -20.28
C ASN A 178 44.76 -7.19 -19.94
N ARG A 179 45.24 -6.15 -19.23
CA ARG A 179 46.62 -6.05 -18.75
C ARG A 179 46.78 -6.51 -17.29
N MET A 180 45.69 -6.72 -16.57
CA MET A 180 45.71 -7.11 -15.15
C MET A 180 46.16 -8.57 -14.98
N ASP A 181 46.93 -8.83 -13.94
CA ASP A 181 47.25 -10.19 -13.51
C ASP A 181 46.08 -10.86 -12.76
N PHE A 182 46.22 -12.14 -12.45
CA PHE A 182 45.16 -12.90 -11.76
C PHE A 182 44.81 -12.31 -10.39
N ALA A 183 45.80 -11.81 -9.66
CA ALA A 183 45.60 -11.26 -8.33
C ALA A 183 44.80 -9.95 -8.39
N GLN A 184 45.13 -9.08 -9.35
CA GLN A 184 44.39 -7.84 -9.62
C GLN A 184 42.96 -8.12 -10.06
N CYS A 185 42.74 -9.06 -10.99
CA CYS A 185 41.39 -9.41 -11.40
C CYS A 185 40.57 -10.01 -10.25
N THR A 186 41.16 -10.90 -9.44
CA THR A 186 40.48 -11.52 -8.30
C THR A 186 40.04 -10.45 -7.31
N TYR A 187 40.95 -9.54 -6.95
CA TYR A 187 40.65 -8.43 -6.07
C TYR A 187 39.48 -7.57 -6.58
N LEU A 188 39.56 -7.12 -7.84
CA LEU A 188 38.53 -6.28 -8.45
C LEU A 188 37.17 -6.99 -8.45
N LEU A 189 37.13 -8.26 -8.86
CA LEU A 189 35.89 -9.03 -8.91
C LEU A 189 35.29 -9.27 -7.52
N SER A 190 36.13 -9.57 -6.52
CA SER A 190 35.71 -9.72 -5.12
C SER A 190 35.09 -8.44 -4.57
N VAL A 191 35.71 -7.27 -4.81
CA VAL A 191 35.15 -5.98 -4.39
C VAL A 191 33.80 -5.73 -5.07
N LEU A 192 33.72 -5.85 -6.39
CA LEU A 192 32.50 -5.55 -7.14
C LEU A 192 31.33 -6.46 -6.73
N ARG A 193 31.56 -7.77 -6.59
CA ARG A 193 30.52 -8.73 -6.20
C ARG A 193 30.11 -8.55 -4.74
N MET A 194 31.06 -8.39 -3.82
CA MET A 194 30.76 -8.17 -2.40
C MET A 194 29.95 -6.90 -2.22
N GLU A 195 30.37 -5.78 -2.83
CA GLU A 195 29.67 -4.51 -2.68
C GLU A 195 28.30 -4.52 -3.35
N LYS A 196 28.15 -5.20 -4.51
CA LYS A 196 26.84 -5.44 -5.13
C LYS A 196 25.92 -6.23 -4.20
N MET A 197 26.40 -7.32 -3.59
CA MET A 197 25.61 -8.10 -2.62
C MET A 197 25.28 -7.27 -1.37
N ARG A 198 26.23 -6.46 -0.89
CA ARG A 198 26.03 -5.57 0.26
C ARG A 198 24.89 -4.59 0.00
N VAL A 199 24.86 -3.90 -1.13
CA VAL A 199 23.79 -2.92 -1.41
C VAL A 199 22.42 -3.54 -1.68
N ILE A 200 22.38 -4.81 -2.12
CA ILE A 200 21.13 -5.55 -2.34
C ILE A 200 20.55 -6.08 -1.02
N HIS A 201 21.40 -6.60 -0.13
CA HIS A 201 20.98 -7.35 1.05
C HIS A 201 21.12 -6.61 2.39
N ALA A 202 21.81 -5.47 2.43
CA ALA A 202 21.94 -4.71 3.67
C ALA A 202 20.65 -3.97 4.04
N GLU A 203 20.32 -3.97 5.33
CA GLU A 203 19.19 -3.22 5.88
C GLU A 203 19.49 -1.74 6.11
N HIS A 204 20.78 -1.37 6.17
CA HIS A 204 21.23 -0.01 6.51
C HIS A 204 21.58 0.80 5.25
N LYS A 205 21.14 2.07 5.22
CA LYS A 205 21.34 2.99 4.09
C LYS A 205 22.81 3.29 3.80
N GLU A 206 23.67 3.21 4.83
CA GLU A 206 25.10 3.49 4.71
C GLU A 206 25.89 2.43 3.91
N ALA A 207 25.24 1.32 3.54
CA ALA A 207 25.86 0.24 2.78
C ALA A 207 26.48 0.71 1.46
N LEU A 208 25.85 1.67 0.77
CA LEU A 208 26.38 2.26 -0.45
C LEU A 208 27.62 3.15 -0.18
N HIS A 209 27.67 3.82 0.97
CA HIS A 209 28.77 4.71 1.35
C HIS A 209 30.10 3.96 1.50
N GLU A 210 30.05 2.68 1.83
CA GLU A 210 31.25 1.83 1.92
C GLU A 210 31.98 1.71 0.57
N PHE A 211 31.28 1.73 -0.57
CA PHE A 211 31.92 1.69 -1.89
C PHE A 211 32.78 2.94 -2.16
N PHE A 212 32.35 4.11 -1.69
CA PHE A 212 33.11 5.35 -1.87
C PHE A 212 34.44 5.34 -1.13
N LYS A 213 34.58 4.57 -0.05
CA LYS A 213 35.86 4.41 0.66
C LYS A 213 36.96 3.85 -0.24
N TYR A 214 36.63 2.99 -1.21
CA TYR A 214 37.62 2.52 -2.20
C TYR A 214 38.00 3.63 -3.19
N LEU A 215 37.04 4.45 -3.61
CA LEU A 215 37.27 5.56 -4.54
C LEU A 215 38.07 6.70 -3.89
N GLU A 216 37.99 6.85 -2.58
CA GLU A 216 38.72 7.83 -1.77
C GLU A 216 40.10 7.35 -1.32
N ASP A 217 40.34 6.04 -1.35
CA ASP A 217 41.57 5.46 -0.86
C ASP A 217 42.81 5.90 -1.66
N LYS A 218 43.84 6.34 -0.93
CA LYS A 218 45.07 6.88 -1.52
C LYS A 218 45.92 5.80 -2.19
N THR A 219 45.87 4.56 -1.72
CA THR A 219 46.66 3.45 -2.27
C THR A 219 46.08 3.01 -3.61
N ILE A 220 44.74 2.97 -3.73
CA ILE A 220 44.02 2.66 -4.97
C ILE A 220 44.19 3.77 -6.01
N ARG A 221 44.06 5.05 -5.61
CA ARG A 221 44.25 6.19 -6.53
C ARG A 221 45.65 6.29 -7.12
N LYS A 222 46.67 5.90 -6.36
CA LYS A 222 48.08 5.96 -6.79
C LYS A 222 48.54 4.71 -7.54
N ASP A 223 47.68 3.68 -7.64
CA ASP A 223 48.00 2.45 -8.35
C ASP A 223 48.19 2.71 -9.86
N LYS A 224 49.28 2.17 -10.41
CA LYS A 224 49.60 2.28 -11.85
C LYS A 224 48.91 1.20 -12.69
N GLY A 225 48.29 0.20 -12.06
CA GLY A 225 47.55 -0.87 -12.71
C GLY A 225 46.16 -0.48 -13.21
N GLY A 226 45.73 0.76 -12.99
CA GLY A 226 44.42 1.25 -13.44
C GLY A 226 43.25 0.73 -12.61
N MET A 227 43.51 0.22 -11.39
CA MET A 227 42.48 -0.31 -10.49
C MET A 227 41.40 0.73 -10.17
N TRP A 228 41.80 1.99 -9.95
CA TRP A 228 40.87 3.08 -9.65
C TRP A 228 39.86 3.32 -10.78
N MET A 229 40.29 3.30 -12.05
CA MET A 229 39.39 3.45 -13.20
C MET A 229 38.37 2.32 -13.27
N CYS A 230 38.78 1.09 -12.96
CA CYS A 230 37.89 -0.07 -12.96
C CYS A 230 36.87 -0.01 -11.81
N LEU A 231 37.29 0.44 -10.63
CA LEU A 231 36.38 0.65 -9.49
C LEU A 231 35.43 1.82 -9.72
N LEU A 232 35.88 2.88 -10.39
CA LEU A 232 35.02 4.00 -10.78
C LEU A 232 33.91 3.53 -11.74
N ALA A 233 34.26 2.72 -12.74
CA ALA A 233 33.29 2.07 -13.62
C ALA A 233 32.35 1.11 -12.86
N GLY A 234 32.87 0.41 -11.85
CA GLY A 234 32.08 -0.44 -10.96
C GLY A 234 31.10 0.32 -10.08
N ALA A 235 31.38 1.59 -9.76
CA ALA A 235 30.53 2.44 -8.93
C ALA A 235 29.13 2.59 -9.54
N SER A 236 29.03 2.78 -10.86
CA SER A 236 27.74 2.87 -11.53
C SER A 236 26.96 1.56 -11.46
N ILE A 237 27.64 0.41 -11.60
CA ILE A 237 27.02 -0.91 -11.52
C ILE A 237 26.46 -1.20 -10.11
N VAL A 238 27.24 -0.88 -9.07
CA VAL A 238 26.80 -1.04 -7.67
C VAL A 238 25.67 -0.08 -7.35
N PHE A 239 25.75 1.16 -7.83
CA PHE A 239 24.69 2.15 -7.67
C PHE A 239 23.38 1.75 -8.37
N GLU A 240 23.45 1.25 -9.59
CA GLU A 240 22.30 0.72 -10.32
C GLU A 240 21.65 -0.45 -9.58
N ALA A 241 22.44 -1.38 -9.03
CA ALA A 241 21.94 -2.50 -8.24
C ALA A 241 21.21 -2.03 -6.97
N TYR A 242 21.74 -1.00 -6.29
CA TYR A 242 21.08 -0.36 -5.15
C TYR A 242 19.71 0.22 -5.55
N LEU A 243 19.65 0.98 -6.65
CA LEU A 243 18.41 1.58 -7.16
C LEU A 243 17.37 0.53 -7.60
N GLU A 244 17.81 -0.58 -8.21
CA GLU A 244 16.92 -1.66 -8.65
C GLU A 244 16.20 -2.34 -7.46
N ASN A 245 16.89 -2.48 -6.33
CA ASN A 245 16.30 -3.05 -5.11
C ASN A 245 15.06 -2.26 -4.65
N TYR A 246 15.13 -0.92 -4.65
CA TYR A 246 13.98 -0.07 -4.32
C TYR A 246 12.81 -0.21 -5.31
N LYS A 247 13.09 -0.46 -6.60
CA LYS A 247 12.05 -0.74 -7.59
C LYS A 247 11.38 -2.09 -7.33
N LYS A 248 12.12 -3.12 -6.92
CA LYS A 248 11.58 -4.44 -6.56
C LYS A 248 10.67 -4.37 -5.34
N VAL A 249 11.04 -3.60 -4.31
CA VAL A 249 10.19 -3.38 -3.13
C VAL A 249 8.85 -2.76 -3.51
N ARG A 250 8.85 -1.70 -4.35
CA ARG A 250 7.61 -1.08 -4.83
C ARG A 250 6.73 -2.06 -5.61
N ARG A 251 7.30 -2.84 -6.54
CA ARG A 251 6.56 -3.86 -7.29
C ARG A 251 5.94 -4.93 -6.39
N CYS A 252 6.67 -5.37 -5.36
CA CYS A 252 6.16 -6.33 -4.39
C CYS A 252 4.99 -5.73 -3.58
N ALA A 253 5.14 -4.48 -3.11
CA ALA A 253 4.07 -3.78 -2.41
C ALA A 253 2.82 -3.60 -3.29
N ASP A 254 2.98 -3.25 -4.57
CA ASP A 254 1.88 -3.16 -5.53
C ASP A 254 1.17 -4.51 -5.74
N ALA A 255 1.92 -5.60 -5.86
CA ALA A 255 1.35 -6.94 -5.97
C ALA A 255 0.60 -7.36 -4.69
N CYS A 256 1.13 -7.01 -3.51
CA CYS A 256 0.45 -7.21 -2.24
C CYS A 256 -0.85 -6.40 -2.15
N LEU A 257 -0.83 -5.13 -2.58
CA LEU A 257 -2.02 -4.27 -2.58
C LEU A 257 -3.11 -4.83 -3.50
N SER A 258 -2.75 -5.26 -4.71
CA SER A 258 -3.70 -5.87 -5.65
C SER A 258 -4.33 -7.13 -5.05
N ARG A 259 -3.51 -8.05 -4.51
CA ARG A 259 -4.00 -9.27 -3.83
C ARG A 259 -4.88 -8.98 -2.61
N LEU A 260 -4.58 -7.91 -1.88
CA LEU A 260 -5.35 -7.50 -0.72
C LEU A 260 -6.73 -7.00 -1.12
N VAL A 261 -6.81 -6.16 -2.16
CA VAL A 261 -8.08 -5.68 -2.72
C VAL A 261 -8.91 -6.81 -3.32
N ASP A 262 -8.28 -7.76 -4.04
CA ASP A 262 -8.98 -8.92 -4.60
C ASP A 262 -9.66 -9.76 -3.51
N LYS A 263 -9.01 -9.90 -2.35
CA LYS A 263 -9.55 -10.67 -1.21
C LYS A 263 -10.50 -9.87 -0.33
N PHE A 264 -10.29 -8.57 -0.23
CA PHE A 264 -11.06 -7.65 0.62
C PHE A 264 -11.52 -6.42 -0.20
N PRO A 265 -12.53 -6.57 -1.07
CA PRO A 265 -12.96 -5.49 -1.97
C PRO A 265 -13.37 -4.21 -1.27
N TYR A 266 -13.89 -4.29 -0.03
CA TYR A 266 -14.32 -3.13 0.75
C TYR A 266 -13.23 -2.08 1.00
N LEU A 267 -11.96 -2.45 0.85
CA LEU A 267 -10.85 -1.51 0.97
C LEU A 267 -10.86 -0.44 -0.12
N LEU A 268 -11.45 -0.72 -1.30
CA LEU A 268 -11.56 0.23 -2.41
C LEU A 268 -12.42 1.43 -2.04
N TRP A 269 -13.56 1.21 -1.39
CA TRP A 269 -14.50 2.27 -0.99
C TRP A 269 -14.41 2.62 0.50
N SER A 270 -13.32 2.24 1.17
CA SER A 270 -13.08 2.64 2.56
C SER A 270 -12.74 4.13 2.62
N GLY A 271 -13.57 4.93 3.31
CA GLY A 271 -13.33 6.37 3.47
C GLY A 271 -11.95 6.72 4.02
N ARG A 272 -11.38 5.90 4.92
CA ARG A 272 -10.02 6.09 5.45
C ARG A 272 -8.95 5.85 4.38
N VAL A 273 -9.09 4.82 3.56
CA VAL A 273 -8.14 4.49 2.48
C VAL A 273 -8.19 5.58 1.42
N LEU A 274 -9.39 5.93 0.94
CA LEU A 274 -9.59 6.99 -0.05
C LEU A 274 -9.03 8.34 0.42
N THR A 275 -9.36 8.75 1.64
CA THR A 275 -8.84 9.99 2.24
C THR A 275 -7.32 9.94 2.36
N THR A 276 -6.74 8.82 2.82
CA THR A 276 -5.28 8.71 2.98
C THR A 276 -4.57 8.77 1.64
N ALA A 277 -5.09 8.09 0.61
CA ALA A 277 -4.52 8.07 -0.73
C ALA A 277 -4.54 9.47 -1.37
N LEU A 278 -5.68 10.16 -1.28
CA LEU A 278 -5.83 11.51 -1.82
C LEU A 278 -4.98 12.55 -1.06
N ARG A 279 -4.93 12.49 0.27
CA ARG A 279 -4.06 13.36 1.09
C ARG A 279 -2.58 13.12 0.78
N LEU A 280 -2.19 11.87 0.62
CA LEU A 280 -0.81 11.54 0.25
C LEU A 280 -0.46 12.10 -1.14
N LEU A 281 -1.37 11.93 -2.11
CA LEU A 281 -1.18 12.47 -3.45
C LEU A 281 -1.05 14.00 -3.43
N GLN A 282 -1.93 14.68 -2.69
CA GLN A 282 -1.88 16.15 -2.51
C GLN A 282 -0.54 16.58 -1.90
N ALA A 283 -0.08 15.89 -0.86
CA ALA A 283 1.17 16.25 -0.20
C ALA A 283 2.40 16.00 -1.08
N LEU A 284 2.42 14.91 -1.86
CA LEU A 284 3.51 14.66 -2.82
C LEU A 284 3.52 15.68 -3.96
N GLN A 285 2.36 16.15 -4.41
CA GLN A 285 2.26 17.22 -5.41
C GLN A 285 2.72 18.57 -4.86
N LEU A 286 2.34 18.91 -3.63
CA LEU A 286 2.83 20.12 -2.96
C LEU A 286 4.35 20.10 -2.81
N ASN A 287 4.93 18.94 -2.51
CA ASN A 287 6.38 18.78 -2.42
C ASN A 287 7.10 19.10 -3.75
N LEU A 288 6.51 18.80 -4.92
CA LEU A 288 7.09 19.18 -6.22
C LEU A 288 7.26 20.70 -6.38
N VAL A 289 6.34 21.48 -5.81
CA VAL A 289 6.34 22.94 -5.89
C VAL A 289 7.21 23.55 -4.80
N GLN A 290 7.18 22.98 -3.60
CA GLN A 290 7.89 23.51 -2.42
C GLN A 290 9.39 23.18 -2.40
N ASP A 291 9.80 22.03 -2.95
CA ASP A 291 11.20 21.60 -2.99
C ASP A 291 11.63 21.21 -4.42
N PRO A 292 11.72 22.19 -5.35
CA PRO A 292 12.12 21.93 -6.73
C PRO A 292 13.59 21.48 -6.84
N THR A 293 14.41 21.85 -5.85
CA THR A 293 15.83 21.49 -5.75
C THR A 293 16.07 20.08 -5.21
N CYS A 294 15.02 19.38 -4.77
CA CYS A 294 15.12 18.04 -4.16
C CYS A 294 16.04 17.99 -2.94
N SER A 295 16.00 19.02 -2.09
CA SER A 295 16.79 19.15 -0.88
C SER A 295 16.32 18.22 0.25
N GLU A 296 15.01 17.94 0.32
CA GLU A 296 14.43 17.05 1.33
C GLU A 296 14.46 15.60 0.84
N SER A 297 15.17 14.70 1.53
CA SER A 297 15.22 13.28 1.15
C SER A 297 14.04 12.46 1.68
N THR A 298 13.29 12.99 2.65
CA THR A 298 12.17 12.31 3.30
C THR A 298 10.99 13.23 3.56
N PHE A 299 9.79 12.71 3.38
CA PHE A 299 8.52 13.38 3.64
C PHE A 299 7.74 12.67 4.77
N THR A 300 7.06 13.45 5.62
CA THR A 300 6.20 12.94 6.70
C THR A 300 4.80 13.53 6.61
N MET A 301 3.76 12.72 6.81
CA MET A 301 2.37 13.16 6.78
C MET A 301 1.67 12.90 8.12
N LYS A 302 0.92 13.89 8.62
CA LYS A 302 0.08 13.74 9.81
C LYS A 302 -0.95 12.62 9.62
N GLY A 303 -0.84 11.57 10.44
CA GLY A 303 -1.69 10.38 10.42
C GLY A 303 -0.97 9.10 9.96
N LEU A 304 0.26 9.21 9.46
CA LEU A 304 1.14 8.07 9.18
C LEU A 304 2.26 8.00 10.23
N PRO A 305 2.53 6.82 10.83
CA PRO A 305 3.60 6.65 11.80
C PRO A 305 4.99 6.52 11.16
N TRP A 306 5.07 6.51 9.82
CA TRP A 306 6.28 6.28 9.03
C TRP A 306 6.53 7.44 8.05
N SER A 307 7.78 7.58 7.61
CA SER A 307 8.21 8.57 6.61
C SER A 307 8.34 7.93 5.21
N ILE A 308 8.23 8.77 4.18
CA ILE A 308 8.34 8.38 2.76
C ILE A 308 9.65 8.91 2.21
N GLN A 309 10.44 8.02 1.61
CA GLN A 309 11.66 8.43 0.91
C GLN A 309 11.30 9.05 -0.46
N LEU A 310 11.75 10.28 -0.69
CA LEU A 310 11.55 10.98 -1.95
C LEU A 310 12.66 10.61 -2.95
N GLN A 311 12.43 10.89 -4.24
CA GLN A 311 13.47 10.76 -5.25
C GLN A 311 14.40 11.99 -5.22
N ASP A 312 15.66 11.79 -5.60
CA ASP A 312 16.68 12.85 -5.55
C ASP A 312 16.67 13.78 -6.78
N SER A 313 15.78 13.52 -7.76
CA SER A 313 15.56 14.39 -8.92
C SER A 313 14.09 14.80 -9.06
N ILE A 314 13.86 16.00 -9.60
CA ILE A 314 12.51 16.54 -9.78
C ILE A 314 11.74 15.73 -10.82
N GLU A 315 12.41 15.23 -11.85
CA GLU A 315 11.85 14.32 -12.84
C GLU A 315 11.43 12.99 -12.19
N GLY A 316 12.26 12.47 -11.28
CA GLY A 316 11.98 11.25 -10.52
C GLY A 316 10.77 11.42 -9.62
N ARG A 317 10.67 12.53 -8.88
CA ARG A 317 9.48 12.83 -8.06
C ARG A 317 8.24 13.00 -8.91
N THR A 318 8.34 13.70 -10.04
CA THR A 318 7.23 13.92 -10.97
C THR A 318 6.69 12.59 -11.51
N MET A 319 7.58 11.66 -11.88
CA MET A 319 7.20 10.32 -12.32
C MET A 319 6.49 9.53 -11.22
N VAL A 320 7.00 9.55 -9.99
CA VAL A 320 6.35 8.86 -8.84
C VAL A 320 4.96 9.43 -8.57
N VAL A 321 4.80 10.76 -8.60
CA VAL A 321 3.49 11.41 -8.44
C VAL A 321 2.53 11.02 -9.57
N LYS A 322 3.01 10.97 -10.81
CA LYS A 322 2.20 10.54 -11.96
C LYS A 322 1.73 9.09 -11.82
N ASP A 323 2.64 8.17 -11.50
CA ASP A 323 2.32 6.75 -11.31
C ASP A 323 1.32 6.56 -10.15
N PHE A 324 1.52 7.26 -9.03
CA PHE A 324 0.62 7.20 -7.89
C PHE A 324 -0.76 7.81 -8.19
N SER A 325 -0.79 8.93 -8.92
CA SER A 325 -2.04 9.55 -9.41
C SER A 325 -2.86 8.56 -10.24
N GLN A 326 -2.23 7.86 -11.17
CA GLN A 326 -2.90 6.85 -12.00
C GLN A 326 -3.45 5.69 -11.16
N ARG A 327 -2.71 5.25 -10.13
CA ARG A 327 -3.19 4.20 -9.23
C ARG A 327 -4.39 4.66 -8.39
N CYS A 328 -4.38 5.91 -7.89
CA CYS A 328 -5.52 6.50 -7.19
C CYS A 328 -6.75 6.56 -8.10
N GLU A 329 -6.59 6.98 -9.36
CA GLU A 329 -7.67 7.03 -10.35
C GLU A 329 -8.31 5.64 -10.57
N GLN A 330 -7.49 4.60 -10.76
CA GLN A 330 -7.97 3.22 -10.91
C GLN A 330 -8.78 2.74 -9.70
N ILE A 331 -8.29 3.02 -8.48
CA ILE A 331 -8.99 2.68 -7.24
C ILE A 331 -10.34 3.40 -7.17
N LEU A 332 -10.38 4.69 -7.52
CA LEU A 332 -11.61 5.49 -7.51
C LEU A 332 -12.63 4.99 -8.54
N GLN A 333 -12.18 4.62 -9.75
CA GLN A 333 -13.06 4.06 -10.79
C GLN A 333 -13.70 2.74 -10.35
N GLU A 334 -12.92 1.83 -9.76
CA GLU A 334 -13.47 0.58 -9.23
C GLU A 334 -14.39 0.83 -8.02
N ALA A 335 -14.03 1.76 -7.13
CA ALA A 335 -14.89 2.12 -6.00
C ALA A 335 -16.24 2.71 -6.46
N MET A 336 -16.26 3.57 -7.48
CA MET A 336 -17.47 4.11 -8.11
C MET A 336 -18.33 3.04 -8.77
N LYS A 337 -17.70 2.01 -9.35
CA LYS A 337 -18.42 0.90 -9.98
C LYS A 337 -19.11 -0.01 -8.97
N TRP A 338 -18.45 -0.33 -7.86
CA TRP A 338 -18.97 -1.30 -6.88
C TRP A 338 -19.84 -0.65 -5.79
N ALA A 339 -19.54 0.58 -5.39
CA ALA A 339 -20.24 1.27 -4.29
C ALA A 339 -20.35 2.78 -4.57
N PRO A 340 -21.17 3.20 -5.55
CA PRO A 340 -21.23 4.57 -6.02
C PRO A 340 -21.63 5.58 -4.93
N SER A 341 -22.74 5.36 -4.21
CA SER A 341 -23.26 6.40 -3.28
C SER A 341 -22.36 6.59 -2.07
N ILE A 342 -21.84 5.49 -1.50
CA ILE A 342 -20.90 5.56 -0.37
C ILE A 342 -19.60 6.24 -0.79
N THR A 343 -19.01 5.83 -1.92
CA THR A 343 -17.76 6.41 -2.40
C THR A 343 -17.95 7.89 -2.71
N HIS A 344 -19.05 8.27 -3.34
CA HIS A 344 -19.43 9.66 -3.59
C HIS A 344 -19.52 10.46 -2.28
N SER A 345 -20.17 9.90 -1.26
CA SER A 345 -20.29 10.55 0.04
C SER A 345 -18.94 10.73 0.74
N HIS A 346 -18.04 9.76 0.65
CA HIS A 346 -16.67 9.87 1.17
C HIS A 346 -15.83 10.91 0.41
N LEU A 347 -15.98 11.01 -0.91
CA LEU A 347 -15.32 12.04 -1.70
C LEU A 347 -15.81 13.43 -1.34
N LEU A 348 -17.12 13.61 -1.18
CA LEU A 348 -17.69 14.88 -0.69
C LEU A 348 -17.13 15.28 0.68
N GLU A 349 -17.00 14.32 1.59
CA GLU A 349 -16.43 14.58 2.92
C GLU A 349 -14.94 14.96 2.84
N TYR A 350 -14.18 14.29 1.97
CA TYR A 350 -12.80 14.64 1.68
C TYR A 350 -12.69 16.09 1.17
N VAL A 351 -13.49 16.46 0.16
CA VAL A 351 -13.48 17.80 -0.42
C VAL A 351 -13.90 18.86 0.61
N SER A 352 -14.92 18.59 1.41
CA SER A 352 -15.37 19.49 2.47
C SER A 352 -14.31 19.75 3.54
N THR A 353 -13.45 18.76 3.80
CA THR A 353 -12.46 18.82 4.90
C THR A 353 -11.10 19.31 4.43
N PHE A 354 -10.68 18.92 3.23
CA PHE A 354 -9.31 19.11 2.72
C PHE A 354 -9.23 19.88 1.40
N GLY A 355 -10.36 20.24 0.78
CA GLY A 355 -10.37 20.86 -0.55
C GLY A 355 -9.71 22.25 -0.55
N ALA A 356 -8.63 22.39 -1.32
CA ALA A 356 -8.01 23.66 -1.68
C ALA A 356 -8.20 23.98 -3.17
N PRO A 357 -8.23 25.27 -3.58
CA PRO A 357 -8.63 25.69 -4.92
C PRO A 357 -7.70 25.25 -6.07
N THR A 358 -6.50 24.72 -5.79
CA THR A 358 -5.52 24.29 -6.81
C THR A 358 -5.23 22.78 -6.79
N ASP A 359 -6.06 21.98 -6.12
CA ASP A 359 -5.76 20.58 -5.86
C ASP A 359 -6.04 19.64 -7.04
N THR A 360 -5.02 18.93 -7.50
CA THR A 360 -5.22 17.85 -8.48
C THR A 360 -5.92 16.65 -7.84
N SER A 361 -5.81 16.44 -6.52
CA SER A 361 -6.63 15.45 -5.80
C SER A 361 -8.12 15.77 -5.86
N LEU A 362 -8.49 17.06 -5.84
CA LEU A 362 -9.87 17.50 -6.02
C LEU A 362 -10.33 17.25 -7.45
N ARG A 363 -9.47 17.55 -8.44
CA ARG A 363 -9.74 17.25 -9.84
C ARG A 363 -9.95 15.77 -10.08
N LEU A 364 -9.12 14.89 -9.53
CA LEU A 364 -9.29 13.43 -9.66
C LEU A 364 -10.58 12.94 -9.00
N ALA A 365 -10.95 13.48 -7.84
CA ALA A 365 -12.23 13.17 -7.21
C ALA A 365 -13.41 13.63 -8.09
N MET A 366 -13.33 14.81 -8.70
CA MET A 366 -14.33 15.33 -9.63
C MET A 366 -14.38 14.52 -10.94
N ASP A 367 -13.22 14.17 -11.51
CA ASP A 367 -13.09 13.41 -12.75
C ASP A 367 -13.62 11.98 -12.58
N ALA A 368 -13.41 11.36 -11.41
CA ALA A 368 -14.00 10.06 -11.10
C ALA A 368 -15.54 10.11 -11.08
N VAL A 369 -16.13 11.20 -10.59
CA VAL A 369 -17.58 11.41 -10.54
C VAL A 369 -18.15 11.75 -11.93
N THR A 370 -17.48 12.59 -12.71
CA THR A 370 -17.93 12.95 -14.06
C THR A 370 -17.84 11.78 -15.02
N ASN A 371 -16.79 10.97 -14.94
CA ASN A 371 -16.64 9.76 -15.74
C ASN A 371 -17.69 8.69 -15.41
N ALA A 372 -18.31 8.74 -14.22
CA ALA A 372 -19.42 7.87 -13.85
C ALA A 372 -20.77 8.31 -14.45
N GLY A 373 -20.86 9.47 -15.14
CA GLY A 373 -22.06 9.95 -15.83
C GLY A 373 -22.37 11.44 -15.58
N SER A 374 -23.02 12.11 -16.54
CA SER A 374 -23.32 13.55 -16.47
C SER A 374 -24.36 13.90 -15.39
N GLU A 375 -25.39 13.07 -15.20
CA GLU A 375 -26.41 13.27 -14.16
C GLU A 375 -25.81 13.21 -12.74
N ASN A 376 -24.81 12.34 -12.55
CA ASN A 376 -24.08 12.21 -11.28
C ASN A 376 -23.29 13.48 -10.92
N THR A 377 -22.86 14.25 -11.93
CA THR A 377 -22.11 15.49 -11.70
C THR A 377 -22.99 16.59 -11.10
N SER A 378 -24.21 16.77 -11.62
CA SER A 378 -25.17 17.75 -11.10
C SER A 378 -25.58 17.41 -9.67
N MET A 379 -25.89 16.13 -9.41
CA MET A 379 -26.22 15.64 -8.08
C MET A 379 -25.06 15.80 -7.09
N TYR A 380 -23.82 15.54 -7.52
CA TYR A 380 -22.62 15.72 -6.71
C TYR A 380 -22.40 17.18 -6.32
N LEU A 381 -22.44 18.10 -7.29
CA LEU A 381 -22.22 19.52 -7.03
C LEU A 381 -23.33 20.12 -6.17
N SER A 382 -24.59 19.74 -6.41
CA SER A 382 -25.72 20.12 -5.55
C SER A 382 -25.53 19.61 -4.12
N SER A 383 -25.18 18.33 -3.96
CA SER A 383 -24.90 17.74 -2.64
C SER A 383 -23.74 18.41 -1.92
N LEU A 384 -22.65 18.73 -2.64
CA LEU A 384 -21.50 19.45 -2.11
C LEU A 384 -21.88 20.85 -1.64
N HIS A 385 -22.60 21.59 -2.47
CA HIS A 385 -23.08 22.93 -2.16
C HIS A 385 -23.95 22.91 -0.90
N MET A 386 -24.91 22.01 -0.84
CA MET A 386 -25.81 21.84 0.29
C MET A 386 -25.02 21.55 1.57
N ARG A 387 -24.13 20.54 1.57
CA ARG A 387 -23.30 20.20 2.74
C ARG A 387 -22.47 21.40 3.21
N SER A 388 -21.77 22.07 2.28
CA SER A 388 -20.93 23.21 2.61
C SER A 388 -21.74 24.39 3.16
N MET A 389 -22.90 24.68 2.58
CA MET A 389 -23.77 25.78 2.98
C MET A 389 -24.32 25.57 4.39
N TYR A 390 -24.98 24.44 4.66
CA TYR A 390 -25.59 24.18 5.97
C TYR A 390 -24.55 23.94 7.07
N LEU A 391 -23.42 23.30 6.75
CA LEU A 391 -22.30 23.17 7.69
C LEU A 391 -21.73 24.54 8.06
N GLY A 392 -21.59 25.45 7.09
CA GLY A 392 -21.18 26.83 7.32
C GLY A 392 -22.16 27.61 8.20
N GLN A 393 -23.47 27.48 7.93
CA GLN A 393 -24.51 28.12 8.75
C GLN A 393 -24.49 27.65 10.20
N VAL A 394 -24.44 26.34 10.44
CA VAL A 394 -24.40 25.78 11.80
C VAL A 394 -23.12 26.21 12.53
N LYS A 395 -21.97 26.12 11.87
CA LYS A 395 -20.70 26.61 12.45
C LYS A 395 -20.77 28.09 12.80
N GLY A 396 -21.38 28.92 11.95
CA GLY A 396 -21.59 30.34 12.21
C GLY A 396 -22.51 30.60 13.42
N VAL A 397 -23.63 29.87 13.52
CA VAL A 397 -24.57 29.98 14.66
C VAL A 397 -23.93 29.52 15.97
N LEU A 398 -23.15 28.44 15.94
CA LEU A 398 -22.42 27.95 17.13
C LEU A 398 -21.33 28.94 17.54
N ALA A 399 -20.57 29.50 16.59
CA ALA A 399 -19.54 30.49 16.86
C ALA A 399 -20.11 31.79 17.45
N SER A 400 -21.26 32.26 16.94
CA SER A 400 -21.94 33.44 17.48
C SER A 400 -22.43 33.24 18.92
N ARG A 401 -22.82 32.01 19.29
CA ARG A 401 -23.36 31.70 20.61
C ARG A 401 -22.32 31.28 21.64
N ALA A 402 -21.13 30.86 21.19
CA ALA A 402 -19.99 30.61 22.07
C ALA A 402 -19.35 31.90 22.60
N ALA A 403 -19.66 33.06 21.99
CA ALA A 403 -19.27 34.38 22.49
C ALA A 403 -20.16 34.88 23.64
N ASP A 404 -21.37 34.32 23.76
CA ASP A 404 -22.25 34.52 24.91
C ASP A 404 -21.94 33.41 25.93
N GLU A 405 -21.72 33.73 27.20
CA GLU A 405 -21.28 32.81 28.27
C GLU A 405 -22.33 31.74 28.69
N ASP A 406 -23.17 31.25 27.76
CA ASP A 406 -24.17 30.21 28.00
C ASP A 406 -23.53 28.81 27.95
N GLU A 407 -23.68 28.03 29.02
CA GLU A 407 -23.02 26.71 29.15
C GLU A 407 -23.58 25.60 28.22
N THR A 408 -24.61 25.82 27.39
CA THR A 408 -25.10 24.77 26.43
C THR A 408 -25.77 25.30 25.15
N PRO A 409 -25.07 26.06 24.28
CA PRO A 409 -25.63 26.63 23.05
C PRO A 409 -26.18 25.54 22.08
N GLU A 410 -25.60 24.34 22.14
CA GLU A 410 -25.94 23.17 21.34
C GLU A 410 -27.33 22.62 21.70
N CYS A 411 -27.63 22.40 23.00
CA CYS A 411 -28.90 21.82 23.45
C CYS A 411 -30.10 22.72 23.08
N ASN A 412 -29.93 24.03 23.22
CA ASN A 412 -30.94 25.01 22.81
C ASN A 412 -31.14 25.04 21.30
N LEU A 413 -30.06 24.87 20.53
CA LEU A 413 -30.14 24.77 19.07
C LEU A 413 -30.85 23.50 18.62
N VAL A 414 -30.59 22.35 19.26
CA VAL A 414 -31.29 21.09 18.99
C VAL A 414 -32.80 21.25 19.18
N LYS A 415 -33.24 21.76 20.34
CA LYS A 415 -34.67 21.96 20.63
C LYS A 415 -35.34 22.90 19.64
N ARG A 416 -34.62 23.94 19.19
CA ARG A 416 -35.13 24.88 18.18
C ARG A 416 -35.31 24.19 16.84
N LEU A 417 -34.28 23.52 16.33
CA LEU A 417 -34.32 22.87 15.03
C LEU A 417 -35.33 21.71 14.98
N GLU A 418 -35.51 20.99 16.08
CA GLU A 418 -36.60 20.01 16.20
C GLU A 418 -37.98 20.67 16.06
N ARG A 419 -38.20 21.81 16.72
CA ARG A 419 -39.46 22.55 16.59
C ARG A 419 -39.65 23.08 15.17
N ASP A 420 -38.58 23.55 14.54
CA ASP A 420 -38.63 24.02 13.15
C ASP A 420 -38.99 22.86 12.20
N LEU A 421 -38.48 21.65 12.46
CA LEU A 421 -38.86 20.44 11.73
C LEU A 421 -40.34 20.07 11.93
N GLU A 422 -40.86 20.13 13.16
CA GLU A 422 -42.28 19.92 13.45
C GLU A 422 -43.17 20.88 12.64
N VAL A 423 -42.81 22.16 12.63
CA VAL A 423 -43.54 23.21 11.90
C VAL A 423 -43.48 22.96 10.41
N ALA A 424 -42.32 22.60 9.87
CA ALA A 424 -42.14 22.29 8.45
C ALA A 424 -42.98 21.07 8.00
N ILE A 425 -43.07 20.04 8.85
CA ILE A 425 -43.92 18.87 8.58
C ILE A 425 -45.40 19.28 8.59
N ALA A 426 -45.81 20.13 9.54
CA ALA A 426 -47.19 20.61 9.64
C ALA A 426 -47.58 21.56 8.50
N SER A 427 -46.63 22.37 8.00
CA SER A 427 -46.84 23.29 6.88
C SER A 427 -46.89 22.60 5.52
N GLY A 428 -46.29 21.40 5.43
CA GLY A 428 -46.13 20.66 4.16
C GLY A 428 -45.17 21.35 3.19
N SER A 429 -44.39 22.33 3.65
CA SER A 429 -43.46 23.08 2.81
C SER A 429 -42.16 22.30 2.59
N ARG A 430 -41.87 21.99 1.33
CA ARG A 430 -40.67 21.24 0.92
C ARG A 430 -39.38 21.97 1.29
N ASP A 431 -39.36 23.30 1.11
CA ASP A 431 -38.16 24.11 1.37
C ASP A 431 -37.87 24.21 2.88
N GLU A 432 -38.91 24.36 3.70
CA GLU A 432 -38.77 24.39 5.17
C GLU A 432 -38.29 23.03 5.69
N LEU A 433 -38.82 21.94 5.13
CA LEU A 433 -38.45 20.59 5.50
C LEU A 433 -36.99 20.27 5.13
N GLN A 434 -36.58 20.64 3.91
CA GLN A 434 -35.20 20.53 3.46
C GLN A 434 -34.26 21.33 4.39
N ASN A 435 -34.61 22.58 4.69
CA ASN A 435 -33.81 23.42 5.59
C ASN A 435 -33.66 22.77 6.97
N ALA A 436 -34.76 22.29 7.57
CA ALA A 436 -34.74 21.68 8.89
C ALA A 436 -33.89 20.39 8.94
N ILE A 437 -34.10 19.47 7.99
CA ILE A 437 -33.34 18.21 7.91
C ILE A 437 -31.84 18.48 7.72
N MET A 438 -31.48 19.39 6.80
CA MET A 438 -30.09 19.67 6.49
C MET A 438 -29.37 20.40 7.63
N LEU A 439 -30.04 21.32 8.33
CA LEU A 439 -29.49 21.98 9.53
C LEU A 439 -29.28 20.99 10.68
N LEU A 440 -30.24 20.09 10.93
CA LEU A 440 -30.09 19.03 11.93
C LEU A 440 -28.93 18.08 11.59
N SER A 441 -28.78 17.74 10.31
CA SER A 441 -27.69 16.90 9.81
C SER A 441 -26.32 17.58 10.01
N ALA A 442 -26.22 18.86 9.63
CA ALA A 442 -25.03 19.68 9.81
C ALA A 442 -24.65 19.83 11.29
N LEU A 443 -25.64 20.04 12.17
CA LEU A 443 -25.45 20.07 13.61
C LEU A 443 -24.93 18.73 14.12
N PHE A 444 -25.56 17.62 13.74
CA PHE A 444 -25.10 16.30 14.15
C PHE A 444 -23.63 16.05 13.77
N VAL A 445 -23.22 16.40 12.56
CA VAL A 445 -21.83 16.23 12.10
C VAL A 445 -20.85 17.13 12.85
N THR A 446 -21.28 18.32 13.27
CA THR A 446 -20.42 19.28 13.99
C THR A 446 -20.22 18.92 15.46
N LEU A 447 -21.17 18.22 16.07
CA LEU A 447 -21.07 17.80 17.47
C LEU A 447 -19.95 16.78 17.68
N LYS A 448 -19.20 16.92 18.78
CA LYS A 448 -18.13 16.00 19.15
C LYS A 448 -18.67 14.63 19.54
N ASP A 449 -19.72 14.61 20.36
CA ASP A 449 -20.36 13.40 20.85
C ASP A 449 -21.58 13.02 19.99
N VAL A 450 -21.96 11.74 20.04
CA VAL A 450 -23.16 11.26 19.35
C VAL A 450 -24.39 11.72 20.10
N ASN A 451 -25.28 12.42 19.39
CA ASN A 451 -26.56 12.87 19.94
C ASN A 451 -27.67 11.95 19.45
N ASP A 452 -28.06 10.98 20.27
CA ASP A 452 -29.08 9.96 19.94
C ASP A 452 -30.43 10.58 19.59
N ARG A 453 -30.75 11.74 20.17
CA ARG A 453 -32.01 12.44 19.94
C ARG A 453 -32.08 12.99 18.51
N ILE A 454 -31.03 13.68 18.05
CA ILE A 454 -30.96 14.17 16.66
C ILE A 454 -30.97 13.00 15.68
N LEU A 455 -30.20 11.94 15.96
CA LEU A 455 -30.15 10.75 15.10
C LEU A 455 -31.54 10.12 14.95
N SER A 456 -32.22 9.90 16.08
CA SER A 456 -33.58 9.35 16.11
C SER A 456 -34.56 10.22 15.31
N VAL A 457 -34.51 11.55 15.47
CA VAL A 457 -35.37 12.48 14.72
C VAL A 457 -35.13 12.40 13.21
N LEU A 458 -33.86 12.41 12.79
CA LEU A 458 -33.48 12.34 11.36
C LEU A 458 -33.83 10.99 10.73
N VAL A 459 -33.66 9.88 11.47
CA VAL A 459 -33.96 8.52 10.97
C VAL A 459 -35.46 8.26 10.91
N ARG A 460 -36.24 8.77 11.87
CA ARG A 460 -37.70 8.58 11.92
C ARG A 460 -38.48 9.60 11.09
N CYS A 461 -37.83 10.57 10.46
CA CYS A 461 -38.50 11.60 9.65
C CYS A 461 -39.47 11.03 8.58
N PRO A 462 -39.13 9.95 7.84
CA PRO A 462 -40.06 9.36 6.87
C PRO A 462 -41.37 8.83 7.47
N LEU A 463 -41.40 8.47 8.76
CA LEU A 463 -42.64 8.03 9.42
C LEU A 463 -43.62 9.18 9.65
N ARG A 464 -43.14 10.42 9.59
CA ARG A 464 -43.90 11.63 9.91
C ARG A 464 -44.37 12.36 8.67
N SER A 465 -43.54 12.35 7.62
CA SER A 465 -43.91 12.77 6.27
C SER A 465 -43.48 11.68 5.30
N PHE A 466 -44.44 10.87 4.85
CA PHE A 466 -44.18 9.71 4.00
C PHE A 466 -44.45 10.06 2.53
N ASP A 467 -43.49 10.74 1.91
CA ASP A 467 -43.51 11.16 0.52
C ASP A 467 -42.15 10.92 -0.17
N GLU A 468 -42.15 10.91 -1.50
CA GLU A 468 -40.95 10.64 -2.30
C GLU A 468 -39.84 11.68 -2.05
N SER A 469 -40.21 12.96 -1.92
CA SER A 469 -39.22 14.03 -1.76
C SER A 469 -38.57 14.03 -0.39
N THR A 470 -39.33 13.78 0.68
CA THR A 470 -38.79 13.61 2.04
C THR A 470 -37.88 12.41 2.12
N MET A 471 -38.24 11.29 1.47
CA MET A 471 -37.40 10.10 1.48
C MET A 471 -36.04 10.35 0.80
N GLN A 472 -36.02 11.06 -0.34
CA GLN A 472 -34.78 11.45 -1.00
C GLN A 472 -33.91 12.36 -0.12
N LEU A 473 -34.52 13.34 0.57
CA LEU A 473 -33.83 14.22 1.52
C LEU A 473 -33.26 13.43 2.72
N CYS A 474 -34.02 12.47 3.25
CA CYS A 474 -33.57 11.60 4.33
C CYS A 474 -32.38 10.74 3.88
N ILE A 475 -32.42 10.12 2.70
CA ILE A 475 -31.31 9.33 2.15
C ILE A 475 -30.06 10.19 1.96
N LEU A 476 -30.20 11.42 1.44
CA LEU A 476 -29.10 12.37 1.30
C LEU A 476 -28.46 12.69 2.65
N SER A 477 -29.30 12.98 3.66
CA SER A 477 -28.87 13.21 5.04
C SER A 477 -28.16 11.98 5.61
N TRP A 478 -28.77 10.80 5.56
CA TRP A 478 -28.21 9.55 6.11
C TRP A 478 -26.86 9.20 5.48
N ASN A 479 -26.73 9.35 4.17
CA ASN A 479 -25.45 9.15 3.46
C ASN A 479 -24.39 10.14 3.93
N TRP A 480 -24.76 11.39 4.23
CA TRP A 480 -23.83 12.37 4.80
C TRP A 480 -23.40 11.97 6.22
N LEU A 481 -24.35 11.64 7.10
CA LEU A 481 -24.08 11.25 8.49
C LEU A 481 -23.10 10.06 8.55
N LEU A 482 -23.35 9.03 7.74
CA LEU A 482 -22.57 7.79 7.73
C LEU A 482 -21.18 7.95 7.09
N ALA A 483 -21.00 8.95 6.23
CA ALA A 483 -19.69 9.27 5.65
C ALA A 483 -18.82 10.11 6.58
N ALA A 484 -19.44 11.06 7.29
CA ALA A 484 -18.74 11.93 8.24
C ALA A 484 -18.42 11.23 9.56
N ARG A 485 -19.32 10.35 10.05
CA ARG A 485 -19.21 9.67 11.34
C ARG A 485 -19.30 8.15 11.17
N THR A 486 -18.17 7.46 11.34
CA THR A 486 -18.09 5.99 11.19
C THR A 486 -18.49 5.23 12.45
N ASP A 487 -18.44 5.90 13.60
CA ASP A 487 -18.84 5.42 14.93
C ASP A 487 -20.35 5.17 15.06
N ILE A 488 -21.16 5.79 14.21
CA ILE A 488 -22.63 5.72 14.29
C ILE A 488 -23.25 4.63 13.42
N GLN A 489 -22.48 3.89 12.60
CA GLN A 489 -23.04 3.00 11.56
C GLN A 489 -24.02 1.96 12.13
N ASN A 490 -23.64 1.26 13.20
CA ASN A 490 -24.49 0.26 13.84
C ASN A 490 -25.68 0.89 14.57
N ILE A 491 -25.48 2.04 15.22
CA ILE A 491 -26.53 2.75 15.96
C ILE A 491 -27.61 3.23 14.98
N PHE A 492 -27.19 3.88 13.89
CA PHE A 492 -28.04 4.30 12.79
C PHE A 492 -28.81 3.11 12.19
N LEU A 493 -28.12 1.99 11.90
CA LEU A 493 -28.74 0.87 11.22
C LEU A 493 -29.85 0.23 12.08
N ARG A 494 -29.61 0.07 13.38
CA ARG A 494 -30.64 -0.42 14.33
C ARG A 494 -31.84 0.52 14.37
N GLU A 495 -31.58 1.83 14.45
CA GLU A 495 -32.65 2.83 14.49
C GLU A 495 -33.47 2.86 13.19
N MET A 496 -32.80 2.75 12.05
CA MET A 496 -33.44 2.69 10.74
C MET A 496 -34.29 1.42 10.60
N CYS A 497 -33.80 0.27 11.06
CA CYS A 497 -34.57 -0.98 11.04
C CYS A 497 -35.81 -0.91 11.94
N CYS A 498 -35.70 -0.23 13.10
CA CYS A 498 -36.85 0.08 13.94
C CYS A 498 -37.86 0.97 13.21
N ALA A 499 -37.39 2.02 12.53
CA ALA A 499 -38.25 2.91 11.75
C ALA A 499 -38.96 2.17 10.60
N TRP A 500 -38.24 1.31 9.87
CA TRP A 500 -38.83 0.45 8.83
C TRP A 500 -39.90 -0.48 9.39
N THR A 501 -39.62 -1.16 10.51
CA THR A 501 -40.59 -2.07 11.13
C THR A 501 -41.84 -1.33 11.59
N GLU A 502 -41.69 -0.09 12.06
CA GLU A 502 -42.80 0.77 12.44
C GLU A 502 -43.62 1.25 11.22
N SER A 503 -42.99 1.56 10.08
CA SER A 503 -43.71 1.87 8.83
C SER A 503 -44.55 0.69 8.36
N CYS A 504 -44.05 -0.54 8.54
CA CYS A 504 -44.79 -1.78 8.26
C CYS A 504 -46.03 -1.88 9.16
N ARG A 505 -45.89 -1.61 10.47
CA ARG A 505 -47.00 -1.67 11.44
C ARG A 505 -48.07 -0.62 11.19
N GLN A 506 -47.67 0.58 10.78
CA GLN A 506 -48.58 1.66 10.43
C GLN A 506 -49.30 1.43 9.09
N GLY A 507 -48.89 0.42 8.32
CA GLY A 507 -49.50 0.11 7.02
C GLY A 507 -49.17 1.17 5.97
N LEU A 508 -47.94 1.68 5.96
CA LEU A 508 -47.51 2.69 4.98
C LEU A 508 -47.04 2.03 3.67
N GLY A 509 -47.22 2.74 2.55
CA GLY A 509 -46.70 2.37 1.23
C GLY A 509 -47.03 0.93 0.81
N ILE A 510 -46.01 0.08 0.64
CA ILE A 510 -46.21 -1.34 0.26
C ILE A 510 -47.07 -2.15 1.26
N TYR A 511 -47.23 -1.67 2.49
CA TYR A 511 -48.06 -2.30 3.52
C TYR A 511 -49.45 -1.65 3.65
N GLU A 512 -49.81 -0.74 2.75
CA GLU A 512 -51.11 -0.08 2.72
C GLU A 512 -52.22 -1.10 2.48
N ARG A 513 -53.24 -1.06 3.34
CA ARG A 513 -54.41 -1.93 3.23
C ARG A 513 -55.32 -1.40 2.14
N MET A 514 -55.28 -2.02 0.97
CA MET A 514 -56.20 -1.66 -0.11
C MET A 514 -57.62 -2.06 0.24
N THR A 515 -58.55 -1.14 0.04
CA THR A 515 -59.97 -1.46 0.03
C THR A 515 -60.27 -2.34 -1.20
N PRO A 516 -61.09 -3.39 -1.08
CA PRO A 516 -61.45 -4.21 -2.23
C PRO A 516 -62.14 -3.32 -3.26
N SER A 517 -61.54 -3.19 -4.45
CA SER A 517 -62.18 -2.44 -5.53
C SER A 517 -63.43 -3.19 -6.00
N PRO A 518 -64.53 -2.49 -6.30
CA PRO A 518 -65.68 -3.14 -6.94
C PRO A 518 -65.24 -3.83 -8.23
N SER A 519 -65.97 -4.85 -8.65
CA SER A 519 -65.66 -5.54 -9.90
C SER A 519 -65.70 -4.54 -11.06
N PRO A 520 -64.76 -4.60 -12.02
CA PRO A 520 -64.84 -3.80 -13.26
C PRO A 520 -66.11 -4.09 -14.08
N LEU A 521 -66.81 -5.18 -13.77
CA LEU A 521 -68.11 -5.53 -14.34
C LEU A 521 -69.30 -4.79 -13.68
N CYS A 522 -69.07 -4.05 -12.60
CA CYS A 522 -70.07 -3.18 -11.99
C CYS A 522 -69.97 -1.77 -12.62
N GLU A 523 -71.08 -1.27 -13.15
CA GLU A 523 -71.26 0.05 -13.82
C GLU A 523 -70.88 1.27 -12.95
N GLN A 524 -70.42 1.06 -11.71
CA GLN A 524 -70.12 2.06 -10.69
C GLN A 524 -68.64 2.48 -10.62
N LEU A 525 -67.73 1.86 -11.37
CA LEU A 525 -66.34 2.30 -11.42
C LEU A 525 -66.17 3.56 -12.27
N LYS A 526 -66.08 4.71 -11.60
CA LYS A 526 -65.76 6.00 -12.24
C LYS A 526 -64.27 6.16 -12.58
N SER A 527 -63.39 5.40 -11.94
CA SER A 527 -61.93 5.45 -12.14
C SER A 527 -61.26 4.18 -11.60
N PRO A 528 -60.09 3.76 -12.13
CA PRO A 528 -59.33 2.65 -11.58
C PRO A 528 -58.94 2.89 -10.11
N PRO A 529 -58.76 1.82 -9.30
CA PRO A 529 -58.30 1.96 -7.93
C PRO A 529 -56.91 2.60 -7.89
N LYS A 530 -56.70 3.50 -6.93
CA LYS A 530 -55.39 4.16 -6.76
C LYS A 530 -54.35 3.11 -6.35
N PRO A 531 -53.17 3.09 -6.99
CA PRO A 531 -52.06 2.27 -6.52
C PRO A 531 -51.62 2.75 -5.13
N PRO A 532 -50.98 1.88 -4.34
CA PRO A 532 -50.51 2.26 -3.01
C PRO A 532 -49.36 3.25 -3.14
N HIS A 533 -49.09 4.02 -2.10
CA HIS A 533 -47.98 4.97 -2.11
C HIS A 533 -46.61 4.29 -1.89
N TYR A 534 -46.21 3.37 -2.76
CA TYR A 534 -45.03 2.51 -2.57
C TYR A 534 -43.69 3.20 -2.81
N ARG A 535 -43.67 4.34 -3.52
CA ARG A 535 -42.44 4.99 -4.00
C ARG A 535 -41.42 5.33 -2.90
N PRO A 536 -41.81 5.83 -1.70
CA PRO A 536 -40.86 6.05 -0.62
C PRO A 536 -40.22 4.76 -0.11
N HIS A 537 -40.97 3.66 -0.01
CA HIS A 537 -40.40 2.35 0.34
C HIS A 537 -39.49 1.79 -0.75
N ALA A 538 -39.75 2.07 -2.03
CA ALA A 538 -38.84 1.68 -3.11
C ALA A 538 -37.46 2.35 -2.94
N LEU A 539 -37.44 3.67 -2.74
CA LEU A 539 -36.19 4.41 -2.49
C LEU A 539 -35.48 3.94 -1.21
N TRP A 540 -36.24 3.61 -0.16
CA TRP A 540 -35.68 3.08 1.08
C TRP A 540 -35.07 1.69 0.86
N LEU A 541 -35.71 0.83 0.08
CA LEU A 541 -35.18 -0.49 -0.29
C LEU A 541 -33.91 -0.37 -1.14
N ASP A 542 -33.84 0.58 -2.06
CA ASP A 542 -32.63 0.86 -2.85
C ASP A 542 -31.46 1.24 -1.92
N PHE A 543 -31.72 2.11 -0.93
CA PHE A 543 -30.73 2.45 0.10
C PHE A 543 -30.32 1.21 0.93
N ILE A 544 -31.27 0.39 1.35
CA ILE A 544 -30.99 -0.84 2.13
C ILE A 544 -30.18 -1.83 1.29
N ALA A 545 -30.50 -2.00 0.01
CA ALA A 545 -29.80 -2.91 -0.89
C ALA A 545 -28.32 -2.53 -1.02
N GLU A 546 -28.00 -1.26 -1.24
CA GLU A 546 -26.61 -0.78 -1.25
C GLU A 546 -25.91 -1.04 0.08
N ARG A 547 -26.62 -0.90 1.21
CA ARG A 547 -26.06 -1.18 2.54
C ARG A 547 -25.78 -2.67 2.75
N VAL A 548 -26.63 -3.57 2.26
CA VAL A 548 -26.37 -5.02 2.26
C VAL A 548 -25.12 -5.34 1.43
N ASP A 549 -25.02 -4.75 0.25
CA ASP A 549 -23.89 -4.95 -0.66
C ASP A 549 -22.55 -4.51 -0.07
N VAL A 550 -22.57 -3.52 0.81
CA VAL A 550 -21.37 -3.05 1.51
C VAL A 550 -21.12 -3.88 2.78
N ALA A 551 -22.15 -4.13 3.58
CA ALA A 551 -22.08 -4.86 4.84
C ALA A 551 -21.58 -6.30 4.65
N LYS A 552 -21.90 -6.96 3.53
CA LYS A 552 -21.43 -8.32 3.23
C LYS A 552 -19.91 -8.47 3.21
N TYR A 553 -19.18 -7.37 3.00
CA TYR A 553 -17.73 -7.36 3.04
C TYR A 553 -17.14 -6.71 4.29
N SER A 554 -17.91 -5.88 5.01
CA SER A 554 -17.38 -5.05 6.10
C SER A 554 -17.84 -5.47 7.50
N SER A 555 -19.06 -5.99 7.68
CA SER A 555 -19.62 -6.25 9.00
C SER A 555 -20.73 -7.31 9.01
N ARG A 556 -20.48 -8.42 9.72
CA ARG A 556 -21.49 -9.45 9.99
C ARG A 556 -22.62 -8.93 10.87
N GLU A 557 -22.30 -8.08 11.85
CA GLU A 557 -23.30 -7.51 12.76
C GLU A 557 -24.35 -6.67 11.99
N GLN A 558 -23.92 -5.90 10.99
CA GLN A 558 -24.83 -5.13 10.15
C GLN A 558 -25.76 -6.03 9.34
N LEU A 559 -25.26 -7.16 8.83
CA LEU A 559 -26.08 -8.15 8.15
C LEU A 559 -27.11 -8.78 9.11
N ASP A 560 -26.71 -9.14 10.32
CA ASP A 560 -27.62 -9.76 11.30
C ASP A 560 -28.75 -8.78 11.70
N ILE A 561 -28.45 -7.48 11.81
CA ILE A 561 -29.46 -6.43 12.04
C ILE A 561 -30.47 -6.37 10.87
N LEU A 562 -29.98 -6.36 9.63
CA LEU A 562 -30.82 -6.32 8.42
C LEU A 562 -31.63 -7.61 8.23
N GLU A 563 -31.05 -8.77 8.51
CA GLU A 563 -31.73 -10.07 8.49
C GLU A 563 -32.90 -10.08 9.48
N THR A 564 -32.66 -9.58 10.70
CA THR A 564 -33.71 -9.44 11.73
C THR A 564 -34.83 -8.52 11.28
N MET A 565 -34.49 -7.39 10.64
CA MET A 565 -35.49 -6.47 10.08
C MET A 565 -36.36 -7.16 9.02
N PHE A 566 -35.76 -7.85 8.05
CA PHE A 566 -36.52 -8.55 7.01
C PHE A 566 -37.41 -9.66 7.58
N ALA A 567 -36.90 -10.43 8.54
CA ALA A 567 -37.64 -11.48 9.24
C ALA A 567 -38.87 -10.92 9.99
N GLN A 568 -38.78 -9.68 10.51
CA GLN A 568 -39.90 -9.01 11.17
C GLN A 568 -40.90 -8.38 10.20
N SER A 569 -40.45 -7.94 9.01
CA SER A 569 -41.31 -7.29 8.02
C SER A 569 -42.07 -8.27 7.12
N LEU A 570 -41.52 -9.47 6.89
CA LEU A 570 -42.12 -10.47 5.99
C LEU A 570 -43.04 -11.42 6.77
N SER A 571 -44.25 -11.62 6.27
CA SER A 571 -45.21 -12.57 6.86
C SER A 571 -45.02 -13.98 6.28
N LEU A 572 -45.02 -15.00 7.15
CA LEU A 572 -45.06 -16.42 6.75
C LEU A 572 -46.47 -16.90 6.39
N VAL A 573 -47.49 -16.04 6.49
CA VAL A 573 -48.88 -16.39 6.18
C VAL A 573 -49.05 -16.50 4.67
N VAL A 574 -49.40 -17.69 4.19
CA VAL A 574 -49.72 -17.96 2.79
C VAL A 574 -51.23 -17.76 2.58
N GLY A 575 -51.60 -16.79 1.73
CA GLY A 575 -53.01 -16.50 1.40
C GLY A 575 -53.72 -15.56 2.38
N SER A 576 -55.06 -15.53 2.33
CA SER A 576 -55.90 -14.66 3.15
C SER A 576 -56.17 -15.24 4.54
N GLY A 577 -55.20 -15.10 5.45
CA GLY A 577 -55.43 -15.22 6.90
C GLY A 577 -56.16 -13.98 7.46
N PRO A 578 -56.53 -13.93 8.76
CA PRO A 578 -57.39 -12.88 9.35
C PRO A 578 -56.79 -11.46 9.33
N VAL A 579 -55.57 -11.31 8.82
CA VAL A 579 -54.94 -10.03 8.51
C VAL A 579 -54.89 -9.94 6.98
N ALA A 580 -55.90 -9.31 6.39
CA ALA A 580 -55.91 -8.99 4.97
C ALA A 580 -54.79 -7.96 4.67
N ILE A 581 -53.56 -8.43 4.48
CA ILE A 581 -52.60 -7.76 3.61
C ILE A 581 -53.22 -7.94 2.23
N ALA A 582 -53.94 -6.93 1.75
CA ALA A 582 -54.40 -6.93 0.38
C ALA A 582 -53.14 -7.10 -0.49
N PRO A 583 -53.09 -8.09 -1.41
CA PRO A 583 -51.96 -8.24 -2.30
C PRO A 583 -51.89 -6.95 -3.13
N SER A 584 -50.95 -6.08 -2.78
CA SER A 584 -50.67 -4.90 -3.57
C SER A 584 -50.21 -5.40 -4.95
N PRO A 585 -50.82 -4.98 -6.06
CA PRO A 585 -50.31 -5.26 -7.40
C PRO A 585 -48.88 -4.73 -7.63
N ALA A 586 -48.33 -3.91 -6.73
CA ALA A 586 -46.92 -3.51 -6.75
C ALA A 586 -45.96 -4.61 -6.25
N LEU A 587 -46.45 -5.66 -5.58
CA LEU A 587 -45.67 -6.81 -5.12
C LEU A 587 -45.77 -8.02 -6.07
N SER A 588 -46.72 -8.02 -7.01
CA SER A 588 -46.86 -9.09 -8.03
C SER A 588 -45.91 -8.96 -9.21
N THR A 589 -45.24 -7.81 -9.33
CA THR A 589 -44.16 -7.56 -10.30
C THR A 589 -42.89 -7.31 -9.48
N PRO A 590 -41.74 -7.90 -9.82
CA PRO A 590 -40.49 -7.55 -9.15
C PRO A 590 -40.27 -6.04 -9.28
N LEU A 591 -40.17 -5.33 -8.14
CA LEU A 591 -39.87 -3.88 -8.12
C LEU A 591 -38.60 -3.53 -8.92
N PHE A 592 -37.74 -4.51 -9.17
CA PHE A 592 -36.54 -4.44 -10.01
C PHE A 592 -36.78 -4.26 -11.52
N GLU A 593 -38.00 -4.47 -12.06
CA GLU A 593 -38.25 -4.42 -13.52
C GLU A 593 -38.92 -3.14 -14.04
N GLN A 594 -39.18 -2.14 -13.19
CA GLN A 594 -39.87 -0.91 -13.64
C GLN A 594 -38.98 0.13 -14.35
N HIS A 595 -37.68 -0.11 -14.52
CA HIS A 595 -36.78 0.81 -15.23
C HIS A 595 -36.84 0.73 -16.78
N GLY A 596 -37.79 0.01 -17.37
CA GLY A 596 -37.78 -0.26 -18.82
C GLY A 596 -39.05 0.04 -19.63
N LYS A 597 -40.15 0.52 -19.04
CA LYS A 597 -41.42 0.71 -19.77
C LYS A 597 -42.21 1.93 -19.29
N VAL A 598 -41.68 3.13 -19.52
CA VAL A 598 -42.48 4.38 -19.58
C VAL A 598 -42.00 5.24 -20.76
N GLU A 599 -41.69 4.59 -21.88
CA GLU A 599 -41.73 5.21 -23.20
C GLU A 599 -42.70 4.34 -24.02
N ASP A 600 -43.65 4.98 -24.68
CA ASP A 600 -44.84 4.43 -25.36
C ASP A 600 -46.05 4.11 -24.47
N LEU A 601 -46.76 5.18 -24.07
CA LEU A 601 -48.21 5.33 -24.28
C LEU A 601 -48.64 6.80 -24.16
#